data_AF-A0A7C5WB54-F1
#
_entry.id   AF-A0A7C5WB54-F1
#
_cell.length_a   1.000
_cell.length_b   1.000
_cell.length_c   1.000
_cell.angle_alpha   90.00
_cell.angle_beta   90.00
_cell.angle_gamma   90.00
#
_symmetry.space_group_name_H-M   'P 1'
#
loop_
_entity.id
_entity.type
_entity.pdbx_description
1 polymer ?
#
loop_
_entity_poly.entity_id
_entity_poly.type
_entity_poly.pdbx_seq_one_letter_code
_entity_poly.pdbx_strand_id
1 'polypeptide(L)'
;MKRISIEDASEGMVLAKSVETVSGVVLYPAGITLDEKIIEKLKARDIDALWIEMETEPRFTKEEYLERVERAFEKVKDDPLMTEIKEVLLQHLNSVYNEKA
;
A
#
# COMPACT_ATOMS: atom_id res chain seq x y z
N MET A 1 -1.03 1.04 -2.57
CA MET A 1 -0.75 2.23 -3.41
C MET A 1 -1.53 3.44 -2.90
N LYS A 2 -0.97 4.64 -3.05
CA LYS A 2 -1.61 5.91 -2.69
C LYS A 2 -1.54 6.86 -3.88
N ARG A 3 -2.60 7.67 -4.08
CA ARG A 3 -2.56 8.80 -5.01
C ARG A 3 -2.01 10.03 -4.28
N ILE A 4 -1.00 10.67 -4.87
CA ILE A 4 -0.41 11.91 -4.34
C ILE A 4 -0.41 13.01 -5.41
N SER A 5 -0.34 14.26 -4.96
CA SER A 5 -0.03 15.39 -5.86
C SER A 5 1.41 15.27 -6.34
N ILE A 6 1.71 15.75 -7.55
CA ILE A 6 3.10 15.87 -8.02
C ILE A 6 3.95 16.79 -7.14
N GLU A 7 3.31 17.70 -6.40
CA GLU A 7 3.98 18.57 -5.43
C GLU A 7 4.40 17.83 -4.15
N ASP A 8 3.74 16.72 -3.82
CA ASP A 8 4.08 15.86 -2.67
C ASP A 8 5.06 14.74 -3.06
N ALA A 9 5.46 14.66 -4.33
CA ALA A 9 6.38 13.63 -4.80
C ALA A 9 7.79 13.91 -4.31
N SER A 10 8.48 12.86 -3.83
CA SER A 10 9.86 12.94 -3.38
C SER A 10 10.69 11.84 -4.02
N GLU A 11 12.01 12.05 -4.07
CA GLU A 11 12.94 11.02 -4.53
C GLU A 11 12.80 9.72 -3.73
N GLY A 12 12.98 8.59 -4.41
CA GLY A 12 12.89 7.26 -3.80
C GLY A 12 11.49 6.65 -3.78
N MET A 13 10.43 7.43 -4.04
CA MET A 13 9.08 6.86 -4.21
C MET A 13 8.99 5.99 -5.48
N VAL A 14 8.26 4.88 -5.43
CA VAL A 14 8.07 3.99 -6.59
C VAL A 14 6.71 4.21 -7.23
N LEU A 15 6.64 4.29 -8.55
CA LEU A 15 5.37 4.38 -9.29
C LEU A 15 4.58 3.07 -9.21
N ALA A 16 3.39 3.10 -8.61
CA ALA A 16 2.47 1.96 -8.57
C ALA A 16 1.70 1.74 -9.89
N LYS A 17 1.62 2.78 -10.74
CA LYS A 17 0.99 2.71 -12.07
C LYS A 17 1.84 3.43 -13.10
N SER A 18 1.69 3.03 -14.36
CA SER A 18 2.21 3.79 -15.49
C SER A 18 1.70 5.22 -15.46
N VAL A 19 2.59 6.16 -15.80
CA VAL A 19 2.22 7.53 -16.09
C VAL A 19 2.03 7.64 -17.58
N GLU A 20 0.81 8.01 -17.98
CA GLU A 20 0.39 8.09 -19.37
C GLU A 20 -0.02 9.52 -19.72
N THR A 21 0.19 9.89 -20.98
CA THR A 21 -0.36 11.13 -21.56
C THR A 21 -1.87 11.01 -21.79
N VAL A 22 -2.54 12.13 -22.07
CA VAL A 22 -3.97 12.15 -22.44
C VAL A 22 -4.30 11.28 -23.66
N SER A 23 -3.32 11.01 -24.53
CA SER A 23 -3.47 10.12 -25.69
C SER A 23 -3.16 8.65 -25.39
N GLY A 24 -2.86 8.30 -24.13
CA GLY A 24 -2.55 6.92 -23.71
C GLY A 24 -1.11 6.48 -23.95
N VAL A 25 -0.21 7.39 -24.35
CA VAL A 25 1.22 7.07 -24.50
C VAL A 25 1.86 7.03 -23.11
N VAL A 26 2.49 5.90 -22.79
CA VAL A 26 3.24 5.69 -21.54
C VAL A 26 4.51 6.53 -21.53
N LEU A 27 4.65 7.42 -20.55
CA LEU A 27 5.87 8.20 -20.29
C LEU A 27 6.82 7.44 -19.38
N TYR A 28 6.27 6.84 -18.33
CA TYR A 28 7.02 6.06 -17.35
C TYR A 28 6.21 4.81 -16.99
N PRO A 29 6.79 3.61 -17.04
CA PRO A 29 6.12 2.40 -16.61
C PRO A 29 5.98 2.35 -15.08
N ALA A 30 5.08 1.49 -14.59
CA ALA A 30 5.02 1.14 -13.18
C ALA A 30 6.34 0.47 -12.72
N GLY A 31 6.65 0.58 -11.43
CA GLY A 31 7.85 0.02 -10.81
C GLY A 31 9.10 0.90 -10.92
N ILE A 32 9.02 2.07 -11.57
CA ILE A 32 10.14 3.02 -11.64
C ILE A 32 10.22 3.83 -10.33
N THR A 33 11.43 3.96 -9.79
CA THR A 33 11.75 4.88 -8.70
C THR A 33 11.84 6.32 -9.23
N LEU A 34 11.17 7.24 -8.56
CA LEU A 34 11.24 8.67 -8.86
C LEU A 34 12.59 9.24 -8.43
N ASP A 35 13.26 9.93 -9.36
CA ASP A 35 14.38 10.83 -9.10
C ASP A 35 13.95 12.29 -9.36
N GLU A 36 14.77 13.26 -8.95
CA GLU A 36 14.52 14.70 -9.19
C GLU A 36 14.21 15.00 -10.66
N LYS A 37 14.94 14.38 -11.60
CA LYS A 37 14.78 14.63 -13.04
C LYS A 37 13.44 14.14 -13.58
N ILE A 38 12.96 13.01 -13.09
CA ILE A 38 11.65 12.45 -13.44
C ILE A 38 10.56 13.37 -12.89
N ILE A 39 10.68 13.80 -11.62
CA ILE A 39 9.71 14.70 -10.99
C ILE A 39 9.61 16.02 -11.76
N GLU A 40 10.73 16.67 -12.09
CA GLU A 40 10.74 17.90 -12.89
C GLU A 40 10.10 17.71 -14.27
N LYS A 41 10.40 16.60 -14.95
CA LYS A 41 9.82 16.28 -16.27
C LYS A 41 8.32 16.05 -16.24
N LEU A 42 7.80 15.54 -15.13
CA LEU A 42 6.38 15.32 -14.92
C LEU A 42 5.66 16.64 -14.61
N LYS A 43 6.26 17.51 -13.77
CA LYS A 43 5.77 18.88 -13.53
C LYS A 43 5.70 19.70 -14.82
N ALA A 44 6.75 19.64 -15.64
CA ALA A 44 6.80 20.35 -16.93
C ALA A 44 5.77 19.85 -17.97
N ARG A 45 5.09 18.73 -17.72
CA ARG A 45 4.07 18.14 -18.59
C ARG A 45 2.65 18.28 -18.04
N ASP A 46 2.45 19.13 -17.02
CA ASP A 46 1.15 19.35 -16.36
C ASP A 46 0.52 18.04 -15.84
N ILE A 47 1.34 17.13 -15.30
CA ILE A 47 0.86 15.91 -14.64
C ILE A 47 0.65 16.21 -13.17
N ASP A 48 -0.61 16.41 -12.78
CA ASP A 48 -0.98 16.86 -11.44
C ASP A 48 -0.86 15.81 -10.34
N ALA A 49 -0.96 14.52 -10.69
CA ALA A 49 -1.04 13.44 -9.71
C ALA A 49 -0.40 12.14 -10.17
N LEU A 50 0.19 11.43 -9.20
CA LEU A 50 0.85 10.14 -9.40
C LEU A 50 0.26 9.07 -8.47
N TRP A 51 0.37 7.81 -8.90
CA TRP A 51 0.11 6.66 -8.05
C TRP A 51 1.44 6.09 -7.59
N ILE A 52 1.68 6.12 -6.29
CA ILE A 52 2.91 5.60 -5.70
C ILE A 52 2.65 4.33 -4.90
N GLU A 53 3.64 3.44 -4.91
CA GLU A 53 3.71 2.35 -3.96
C GLU A 53 3.90 2.96 -2.58
N MET A 54 3.18 2.39 -1.62
CA MET A 54 3.28 2.78 -0.23
C MET A 54 3.53 1.49 0.50
N GLU A 55 4.63 1.41 1.22
CA GLU A 55 4.72 0.45 2.31
C GLU A 55 3.59 0.78 3.28
N THR A 56 2.58 -0.07 3.32
CA THR A 56 1.52 0.08 4.30
C THR A 56 2.15 -0.24 5.65
N GLU A 57 2.60 0.79 6.36
CA GLU A 57 2.91 0.62 7.77
C GLU A 57 1.63 0.18 8.47
N PRO A 58 1.66 -0.93 9.22
CA PRO A 58 0.49 -1.35 9.97
C PRO A 58 0.12 -0.23 10.94
N ARG A 59 -1.13 0.25 10.86
CA ARG A 59 -1.64 1.36 11.67
C ARG A 59 -1.56 1.10 13.19
N PHE A 60 -1.43 -0.15 13.58
CA PHE A 60 -1.42 -0.62 14.95
C PHE A 60 -0.27 -1.61 15.14
N THR A 61 0.16 -1.81 16.38
CA THR A 61 1.13 -2.86 16.67
C THR A 61 0.52 -4.24 16.44
N LYS A 62 1.37 -5.28 16.39
CA LYS A 62 0.92 -6.66 16.26
C LYS A 62 -0.04 -7.02 17.39
N GLU A 63 0.30 -6.64 18.61
CA GLU A 63 -0.46 -6.90 19.84
C GLU A 63 -1.85 -6.24 19.78
N GLU A 64 -1.92 -4.97 19.37
CA GLU A 64 -3.18 -4.24 19.25
C GLU A 64 -4.13 -4.87 18.20
N TYR A 65 -3.58 -5.41 17.10
CA TYR A 65 -4.40 -6.15 16.14
C TYR A 65 -4.87 -7.49 16.70
N LEU A 66 -4.00 -8.24 17.38
CA LEU A 66 -4.38 -9.51 18.00
C LEU A 66 -5.55 -9.33 18.96
N GLU A 67 -5.51 -8.30 19.82
CA GLU A 67 -6.62 -8.00 20.71
C GLU A 67 -7.92 -7.63 19.98
N ARG A 68 -7.82 -6.97 18.82
CA ARG A 68 -9.00 -6.64 18.01
C ARG A 68 -9.58 -7.88 17.34
N VAL A 69 -8.74 -8.79 16.85
CA VAL A 69 -9.17 -10.07 16.30
C VAL A 69 -9.87 -10.88 17.40
N GLU A 70 -9.28 -11.01 18.58
CA GLU A 70 -9.91 -11.71 19.70
C GLU A 70 -11.29 -11.14 20.04
N ARG A 71 -11.39 -9.81 20.19
CA ARG A 71 -12.68 -9.13 20.45
C ARG A 71 -13.71 -9.33 19.32
N ALA A 72 -13.28 -9.34 18.07
CA ALA A 72 -14.18 -9.50 16.93
C ALA A 72 -14.75 -10.92 16.84
N PHE A 73 -13.93 -11.92 17.16
CA PHE A 73 -14.31 -13.33 17.06
C PHE A 73 -14.92 -13.92 18.35
N GLU A 74 -14.89 -13.19 19.47
CA GLU A 74 -15.43 -13.65 20.76
C GLU A 74 -16.88 -14.15 20.67
N LYS A 75 -17.72 -13.45 19.91
CA LYS A 75 -19.16 -13.76 19.76
C LYS A 75 -19.45 -14.93 18.81
N VAL A 76 -18.46 -15.40 18.07
CA VAL A 76 -18.58 -16.43 17.03
C VAL A 76 -17.62 -17.60 17.24
N LYS A 77 -17.09 -17.74 18.45
CA LYS A 77 -16.12 -18.80 18.81
C LYS A 77 -16.65 -20.22 18.63
N ASP A 78 -17.96 -20.40 18.66
CA ASP A 78 -18.62 -21.71 18.54
C ASP A 78 -19.03 -22.03 17.09
N ASP A 79 -18.77 -21.11 16.15
CA ASP A 79 -18.99 -21.32 14.72
C ASP A 79 -17.68 -21.86 14.08
N PRO A 80 -17.70 -23.09 13.53
CA PRO A 80 -16.52 -23.71 12.93
C PRO A 80 -15.94 -22.91 11.76
N LEU A 81 -16.78 -22.30 10.92
CA LEU A 81 -16.34 -21.51 9.77
C LEU A 81 -15.66 -20.22 10.23
N MET A 82 -16.21 -19.58 11.27
CA MET A 82 -15.60 -18.38 11.85
C MET A 82 -14.26 -18.68 12.53
N THR A 83 -14.12 -19.89 13.09
CA THR A 83 -12.84 -20.35 13.64
C THR A 83 -11.78 -20.49 12.54
N GLU A 84 -12.12 -21.11 11.41
CA GLU A 84 -11.22 -21.22 10.25
C GLU A 84 -10.81 -19.84 9.70
N ILE A 85 -11.76 -18.90 9.58
CA ILE A 85 -11.48 -17.53 9.12
C ILE A 85 -10.53 -16.82 10.09
N LYS A 86 -10.72 -17.00 11.41
CA LYS A 86 -9.84 -16.44 12.44
C LYS A 86 -8.41 -16.94 12.27
N GLU A 87 -8.23 -18.24 12.06
CA GLU A 87 -6.90 -18.85 11.88
C GLU A 87 -6.17 -18.30 10.66
N VAL A 88 -6.84 -18.22 9.51
CA VAL A 88 -6.26 -17.64 8.28
C VAL A 88 -5.87 -16.17 8.48
N LEU A 89 -6.71 -15.40 9.18
CA LEU A 89 -6.41 -14.01 9.50
C LEU A 89 -5.18 -13.87 10.40
N LEU A 90 -5.03 -14.73 11.41
CA LEU A 90 -3.87 -14.74 12.30
C LEU A 90 -2.58 -15.13 11.56
N GLN A 91 -2.66 -16.07 10.61
CA GLN A 91 -1.53 -16.43 9.75
C GLN A 91 -1.09 -15.26 8.87
N HIS A 92 -2.05 -14.58 8.23
CA HIS A 92 -1.75 -13.40 7.43
C HIS A 92 -1.11 -12.30 8.27
N LEU A 93 -1.64 -12.06 9.47
CA LEU A 93 -1.08 -11.08 10.40
C LEU A 93 0.39 -11.38 10.73
N ASN A 94 0.72 -12.65 11.00
CA ASN A 94 2.11 -13.02 11.23
C ASN A 94 3.02 -12.73 10.03
N SER A 95 2.57 -12.93 8.78
CA SER A 95 3.39 -12.57 7.60
C SER A 95 3.67 -11.07 7.52
N VAL A 96 2.66 -10.23 7.76
CA VAL A 96 2.76 -8.77 7.67
C VAL A 96 3.75 -8.19 8.68
N TYR A 97 3.87 -8.80 9.86
CA TYR A 97 4.78 -8.32 10.92
C TYR A 97 6.12 -9.07 10.97
N ASN A 98 6.22 -10.31 10.47
CA ASN A 98 7.48 -11.06 10.44
C ASN A 98 8.35 -10.73 9.22
N GLU A 99 7.79 -10.20 8.13
CA GLU A 99 8.58 -9.63 7.02
C GLU A 99 9.32 -8.34 7.40
N LYS A 100 9.04 -7.79 8.59
CA LYS A 100 9.66 -6.55 9.13
C LYS A 100 10.70 -6.80 10.23
N ALA A 101 11.18 -8.03 10.43
CA ALA A 101 12.19 -8.38 11.44
C ALA A 101 13.60 -8.58 10.83
#